data_AF-A0A5N7WLT8-F1
#
_entry.id   AF-A0A5N7WLT8-F1
#
_cell.length_a   1.000
_cell.length_b   1.000
_cell.length_c   1.000
_cell.angle_alpha   90.00
_cell.angle_beta   90.00
_cell.angle_gamma   90.00
#
_symmetry.space_group_name_H-M   'P 1'
#
loop_
_entity.id
_entity.type
_entity.pdbx_description
1 polymer ?
#
loop_
_entity_poly.entity_id
_entity_poly.type
_entity_poly.pdbx_seq_one_letter_code
_entity_poly.pdbx_strand_id
1 'polypeptide(L)' 'MNKATQKKPPHPNSPNGCWARHGYRVERTERPMGSPKRDIYAPDGTLVLEDSVYDEEMAYCRKHGLLQPATA' A
#
# COMPACT_ATOMS: atom_id res chain seq x y z
N MET A 1 -14.83 -18.11 -21.18
CA MET A 1 -15.46 -16.95 -20.51
C MET A 1 -14.67 -16.65 -19.24
N ASN A 2 -13.65 -15.81 -19.32
CA ASN A 2 -12.78 -15.55 -18.17
C ASN A 2 -13.43 -14.43 -17.36
N LYS A 3 -14.09 -14.77 -16.25
CA LYS A 3 -14.51 -13.79 -15.25
C LYS A 3 -13.24 -13.17 -14.66
N ALA A 4 -12.74 -12.10 -15.27
CA ALA A 4 -11.85 -11.19 -14.61
C ALA A 4 -12.62 -10.71 -13.37
N THR A 5 -12.28 -11.25 -12.20
CA THR A 5 -12.71 -10.71 -10.93
C THR A 5 -12.25 -9.25 -10.94
N GLN A 6 -13.17 -8.32 -11.19
CA GLN A 6 -12.92 -6.90 -10.98
C GLN A 6 -12.55 -6.77 -9.50
N LYS A 7 -11.24 -6.73 -9.20
CA LYS A 7 -10.76 -6.38 -7.87
C LYS A 7 -11.26 -4.96 -7.67
N LYS A 8 -12.22 -4.77 -6.75
CA LYS A 8 -12.66 -3.44 -6.34
C LYS A 8 -11.41 -2.60 -6.04
N PRO A 9 -11.37 -1.33 -6.46
CA PRO A 9 -10.26 -0.46 -6.10
C PRO A 9 -10.10 -0.46 -4.57
N PRO A 10 -8.86 -0.44 -4.06
CA PRO A 10 -8.62 -0.47 -2.62
C PRO A 10 -9.32 0.71 -1.95
N HIS A 11 -9.77 0.51 -0.71
CA HIS A 11 -10.37 1.58 0.07
C HIS A 11 -9.40 2.77 0.17
N PRO A 12 -9.82 4.03 -0.02
CA PRO A 12 -8.92 5.18 -0.12
C PRO A 12 -7.99 5.40 1.08
N ASN A 13 -8.44 5.00 2.27
CA ASN A 13 -7.70 5.07 3.54
C ASN A 13 -7.12 3.72 3.99
N SER A 14 -7.09 2.71 3.11
CA SER A 14 -6.24 1.52 3.30
C SER A 14 -4.83 1.83 2.78
N PRO A 15 -3.77 1.11 3.21
CA PRO A 15 -2.41 1.36 2.72
C PRO A 15 -2.32 1.38 1.20
N ASN A 16 -2.82 0.34 0.53
CA ASN A 16 -2.81 0.27 -0.93
C ASN A 16 -3.61 1.41 -1.59
N GLY A 17 -4.66 1.92 -0.93
CA GLY A 17 -5.39 3.10 -1.40
C GLY A 17 -4.56 4.37 -1.29
N CYS A 18 -3.85 4.56 -0.17
CA CYS A 18 -2.92 5.67 0.01
C CYS A 18 -1.80 5.61 -1.03
N TRP A 19 -1.13 4.45 -1.16
CA TRP A 19 0.00 4.29 -2.07
C TRP A 19 -0.38 4.62 -3.52
N ALA A 20 -1.47 4.02 -4.02
CA ALA A 20 -1.94 4.22 -5.38
C ALA A 20 -2.31 5.69 -5.67
N ARG A 21 -2.94 6.37 -4.72
CA ARG A 21 -3.37 7.77 -4.88
C ARG A 21 -2.21 8.76 -4.92
N HIS A 22 -1.12 8.44 -4.21
CA HIS A 22 0.02 9.34 -4.05
C HIS A 22 1.24 8.93 -4.89
N GLY A 23 1.08 7.98 -5.82
CA GLY A 23 2.13 7.57 -6.75
C GLY A 23 3.22 6.68 -6.14
N TYR A 24 2.99 6.11 -4.96
CA TYR A 24 3.92 5.15 -4.37
C TYR A 24 3.85 3.82 -5.10
N ARG A 25 4.98 3.14 -5.16
CA ARG A 25 5.12 1.82 -5.77
C ARG A 25 5.27 0.78 -4.67
N VAL A 26 4.51 -0.30 -4.79
CA VAL A 26 4.55 -1.44 -3.86
C VAL A 26 5.14 -2.63 -4.59
N GLU A 27 6.30 -3.08 -4.14
CA GLU A 27 6.88 -4.35 -4.58
C GLU A 27 6.48 -5.45 -3.60
N ARG A 28 6.12 -6.63 -4.13
CA ARG A 28 5.76 -7.79 -3.33
C ARG A 28 6.65 -8.95 -3.75
N THR A 29 7.37 -9.50 -2.78
CA THR A 29 8.24 -10.66 -3.00
C THR A 29 7.67 -11.84 -2.21
N GLU A 30 7.20 -12.85 -2.94
CA GLU A 30 6.67 -14.09 -2.35
C GLU A 30 7.74 -14.78 -1.50
N ARG A 31 7.31 -15.40 -0.41
CA ARG A 31 8.19 -16.18 0.50
C ARG A 31 7.78 -17.65 0.48
N PRO A 32 8.71 -18.59 0.68
CA PRO A 32 8.37 -20.02 0.78
C PRO A 32 7.35 -20.30 1.89
N MET A 33 7.38 -19.52 2.97
CA MET A 33 6.46 -19.61 4.11
C MET A 33 6.12 -18.20 4.60
N GLY A 34 4.87 -18.00 5.04
CA GLY A 34 4.39 -16.74 5.61
C GLY A 34 3.88 -15.74 4.58
N SER A 35 3.62 -14.51 5.04
CA SER A 35 3.14 -13.42 4.20
C SER A 35 4.24 -12.91 3.25
N PRO A 36 3.89 -12.48 2.02
CA PRO A 36 4.86 -11.88 1.11
C PRO A 36 5.55 -10.65 1.72
N LYS A 37 6.86 -10.50 1.46
CA LYS A 37 7.61 -9.26 1.75
C LYS A 37 6.98 -8.11 0.98
N ARG A 38 6.91 -6.93 1.60
CA ARG A 38 6.38 -5.72 0.97
C ARG A 38 7.37 -4.57 1.13
N ASP A 39 7.86 -4.07 0.00
CA ASP A 39 8.73 -2.90 -0.04
C ASP A 39 7.96 -1.73 -0.67
N ILE A 40 7.99 -0.58 -0.01
CA ILE A 40 7.24 0.62 -0.40
C ILE A 40 8.22 1.70 -0.85
N TYR A 41 8.08 2.12 -2.11
CA TYR A 41 8.89 3.16 -2.71
C TYR A 41 8.06 4.43 -2.92
N ALA A 42 8.61 5.58 -2.55
CA ALA A 42 8.06 6.88 -2.85
C ALA A 42 8.11 7.18 -4.37
N PRO A 43 7.37 8.20 -4.85
CA PRO A 43 7.32 8.53 -6.28
C PRO A 43 8.67 8.88 -6.91
N ASP A 44 9.62 9.34 -6.10
CA ASP A 44 11.01 9.64 -6.50
C ASP A 44 11.91 8.40 -6.56
N GLY A 45 11.39 7.23 -6.20
CA GLY A 45 12.12 5.96 -6.14
C GLY A 45 12.76 5.65 -4.79
N THR A 46 12.64 6.53 -3.78
CA THR A 46 13.19 6.30 -2.45
C THR A 46 12.46 5.14 -1.74
N LEU A 47 13.19 4.16 -1.22
CA LEU A 47 12.63 3.12 -0.34
C LEU A 47 12.27 3.74 1.02
N VAL A 48 10.99 3.76 1.37
CA VAL A 48 10.50 4.37 2.61
C VAL A 48 10.09 3.37 3.68
N LEU A 49 9.73 2.15 3.27
CA LEU A 49 9.45 1.04 4.16
C LEU A 49 9.97 -0.25 3.52
N GLU A 50 10.73 -1.03 4.28
CA GLU A 50 11.25 -2.34 3.88
C GLU A 50 10.55 -3.45 4.67
N ASP A 51 10.16 -4.53 3.99
CA ASP A 51 9.47 -5.69 4.58
C ASP A 51 8.30 -5.33 5.50
N SER A 52 7.52 -4.32 5.11
CA SER A 52 6.57 -3.70 6.00
C SER A 52 5.34 -4.56 6.23
N VAL A 53 4.85 -4.54 7.47
CA VAL A 53 3.52 -5.07 7.81
C VAL A 53 2.46 -3.98 7.75
N TYR A 54 1.19 -4.40 7.80
CA TYR A 54 0.04 -3.50 7.66
C TYR A 54 0.06 -2.31 8.65
N ASP A 55 0.43 -2.54 9.91
CA ASP A 55 0.43 -1.51 10.94
C ASP A 55 1.50 -0.43 10.69
N GLU A 56 2.67 -0.83 10.18
CA GLU A 56 3.75 0.09 9.81
C GLU A 56 3.34 0.93 8.60
N GLU A 57 2.75 0.30 7.58
CA GLU A 57 2.22 1.00 6.42
C GLU A 57 1.15 2.03 6.81
N MET A 58 0.23 1.65 7.70
CA MET A 58 -0.79 2.56 8.21
C MET A 58 -0.21 3.68 9.07
N ALA A 59 0.78 3.40 9.91
CA ALA A 59 1.47 4.41 10.71
C ALA A 59 2.17 5.44 9.82
N TYR A 60 2.84 4.98 8.75
CA TYR A 60 3.43 5.87 7.76
C TYR A 60 2.37 6.73 7.06
N CYS A 61 1.28 6.12 6.58
CA CYS A 61 0.18 6.86 5.94
C CYS A 61 -0.38 7.98 6.84
N ARG A 62 -0.51 7.73 8.15
CA ARG A 62 -0.93 8.75 9.14
C ARG A 62 0.12 9.84 9.31
N LYS A 63 1.37 9.45 9.58
CA LYS A 63 2.48 10.38 9.85
C LYS A 63 2.75 11.34 8.70
N HIS A 64 2.59 10.87 7.46
CA HIS A 64 2.83 11.65 6.24
C HIS A 64 1.56 12.28 5.65
N GLY A 65 0.42 12.22 6.35
CA GLY A 65 -0.82 12.88 5.91
C GLY A 65 -1.43 12.30 4.63
N LEU A 66 -1.20 11.01 4.34
CA LEU A 66 -1.66 10.36 3.11
C LEU A 66 -3.13 9.93 3.16
N LEU A 67 -3.70 9.84 4.36
CA LEU A 67 -5.11 9.54 4.58
C LEU A 67 -5.99 10.73 4.16
N GLN A 68 -7.16 10.44 3.60
CA GLN A 68 -8.21 11.44 3.41
C GLN A 68 -8.83 11.82 4.76
N PRO A 69 -9.25 13.08 4.94
CA PRO A 69 -10.05 13.46 6.09
C PRO A 69 -11.30 12.58 6.16
N ALA A 70 -11.76 12.28 7.38
CA ALA A 70 -13.06 11.66 7.57
C ALA A 70 -14.10 12.57 6.90
N THR A 71 -14.80 12.06 5.88
CA THR A 71 -15.88 12.79 5.25
C THR A 71 -16.98 12.91 6.31
N ALA A 72 -17.29 14.15 6.71
CA ALA A 72 -18.38 14.46 7.64
C ALA A 72 -19.74 14.22 6.97
#